data_AF-A0A7C5RWX8-F1
#
_entry.id   AF-A0A7C5RWX8-F1
#
_cell.length_a   1.000
_cell.length_b   1.000
_cell.length_c   1.000
_cell.angle_alpha   90.00
_cell.angle_beta   90.00
_cell.angle_gamma   90.00
#
_symmetry.space_group_name_H-M   'P 1'
#
loop_
_entity.id
_entity.type
_entity.pdbx_description
1 polymer ?
#
loop_
_entity_poly.entity_id
_entity_poly.type
_entity_poly.pdbx_seq_one_letter_code
_entity_poly.pdbx_strand_id
1 'polypeptide(L)'
;MKRRYNSFGTFMKNLFGEAIYKVNVDAGFTCPNRDGTLGTTGCIYCNNDSFRPVSCKPTLTITEQIKKGIEHITKRYKVNKFLVYFQPYTNTYAPVKELERLYLEALSIPSVIGLAIGTRPDTVDEEKIKMLQSLAEKYFILIEYGMQSIYDKSLEFINRGHNYQAFLEAIEKTR
;
A
#
# COMPACT_ATOMS: atom_id res chain seq x y z
N MET A 1 19.58 -17.22 -19.67
CA MET A 1 19.99 -17.28 -18.24
C MET A 1 18.76 -17.43 -17.35
N LYS A 2 18.75 -18.43 -16.46
CA LYS A 2 17.72 -18.57 -15.41
C LYS A 2 17.96 -17.49 -14.35
N ARG A 3 16.96 -16.64 -14.08
CA ARG A 3 17.08 -15.58 -13.05
C ARG A 3 17.23 -16.23 -11.67
N ARG A 4 18.11 -15.70 -10.82
CA ARG A 4 18.35 -16.19 -9.43
C ARG A 4 17.35 -15.64 -8.40
N TYR A 5 16.33 -14.92 -8.86
CA TYR A 5 15.29 -14.34 -8.00
C TYR A 5 13.92 -14.55 -8.67
N ASN A 6 12.88 -14.68 -7.85
CA ASN A 6 11.50 -14.68 -8.33
C ASN A 6 10.99 -13.25 -8.36
N SER A 7 10.85 -12.68 -9.57
CA SER A 7 10.32 -11.32 -9.69
C SER A 7 8.85 -11.29 -9.26
N PHE A 8 8.40 -10.21 -8.63
CA PHE A 8 7.00 -10.07 -8.20
C PHE A 8 6.01 -10.33 -9.34
N GLY A 9 6.28 -9.81 -10.55
CA GLY A 9 5.44 -10.08 -11.72
C GLY A 9 5.40 -11.55 -12.13
N THR A 10 6.53 -12.27 -12.05
CA THR A 10 6.58 -13.72 -12.29
C THR A 10 5.79 -14.48 -11.22
N PHE A 11 5.98 -14.13 -9.96
CA PHE A 11 5.22 -14.70 -8.84
C PHE A 11 3.71 -14.54 -9.04
N MET A 12 3.25 -13.32 -9.31
CA MET A 12 1.82 -13.03 -9.52
C MET A 12 1.26 -13.76 -10.73
N LYS A 13 2.02 -13.82 -11.84
CA LYS A 13 1.59 -14.56 -13.04
C LYS A 13 1.45 -16.05 -12.78
N ASN A 14 2.35 -16.65 -12.01
CA ASN A 14 2.27 -18.06 -11.65
C ASN A 14 1.08 -18.33 -10.72
N LEU A 15 0.79 -17.41 -9.80
CA LEU A 15 -0.31 -17.54 -8.84
C LEU A 15 -1.69 -17.38 -9.48
N PHE A 16 -1.85 -16.43 -10.41
CA PHE A 16 -3.16 -16.07 -10.98
C PHE A 16 -3.36 -16.47 -12.45
N GLY A 17 -2.36 -17.08 -13.08
CA GLY A 17 -2.39 -17.52 -14.49
C GLY A 17 -2.20 -16.40 -15.52
N GLU A 18 -2.23 -15.13 -15.11
CA GLU A 18 -2.09 -13.97 -15.98
C GLU A 18 -1.32 -12.83 -15.31
N ALA A 19 -0.87 -11.84 -16.10
CA ALA A 19 -0.12 -10.72 -15.56
C ALA A 19 -1.01 -9.80 -14.73
N ILE A 20 -0.57 -9.48 -13.52
CA ILE A 20 -1.26 -8.59 -12.58
C ILE A 20 -0.53 -7.26 -12.49
N TYR A 21 -1.26 -6.16 -12.60
CA TYR A 21 -0.71 -4.81 -12.48
C TYR A 21 -1.30 -4.08 -11.27
N LYS A 22 -0.49 -3.20 -10.68
CA LYS A 22 -0.93 -2.31 -9.60
C LYS A 22 -1.57 -1.06 -10.19
N VAL A 23 -2.72 -0.67 -9.63
CA VAL A 23 -3.42 0.59 -9.91
C VAL A 23 -3.31 1.45 -8.66
N ASN A 24 -2.55 2.54 -8.73
CA ASN A 24 -2.35 3.41 -7.58
C ASN A 24 -3.63 4.19 -7.24
N VAL A 25 -3.87 4.39 -5.95
CA VAL A 25 -4.93 5.25 -5.42
C VAL A 25 -4.39 6.11 -4.30
N ASP A 26 -4.97 7.29 -4.15
CA ASP A 26 -4.76 8.17 -3.01
C ASP A 26 -6.07 8.33 -2.24
N ALA A 27 -6.08 7.80 -1.01
CA ALA A 27 -7.23 7.86 -0.12
C ALA A 27 -7.30 9.15 0.72
N GLY A 28 -6.38 10.10 0.51
CA GLY A 28 -6.34 11.35 1.26
C GLY A 28 -5.76 11.21 2.67
N PHE A 29 -5.14 10.08 2.99
CA PHE A 29 -4.47 9.90 4.28
C PHE A 29 -3.23 10.77 4.42
N THR A 30 -2.88 11.04 5.66
CA THR A 30 -1.61 11.69 6.03
C THR A 30 -0.64 10.67 6.62
N CYS A 31 0.45 11.16 7.21
CA CYS A 31 1.44 10.39 7.95
C CYS A 31 1.63 11.00 9.33
N PRO A 32 1.70 10.20 10.42
CA PRO A 32 1.91 10.74 11.77
C PRO A 32 3.24 11.49 11.91
N ASN A 33 4.22 11.17 11.06
CA ASN A 33 5.49 11.88 11.02
C ASN A 33 5.41 13.25 10.29
N ARG A 34 4.21 13.66 9.84
CA ARG A 34 3.96 14.93 9.13
C ARG A 34 2.87 15.78 9.78
N ASP A 35 1.92 15.19 10.50
CA ASP A 35 0.72 15.87 10.99
C ASP A 35 0.86 16.44 12.42
N GLY A 36 2.03 16.29 13.04
CA GLY A 36 2.32 16.71 14.40
C GLY A 36 2.23 15.60 15.46
N THR A 37 1.77 14.39 15.10
CA THR A 37 1.64 13.26 16.05
C THR A 37 3.00 12.71 16.46
N LEU A 38 3.89 12.47 15.49
CA LEU A 38 5.28 12.05 15.70
C LEU A 38 6.28 13.09 15.19
N GLY A 39 5.88 13.89 14.20
CA GLY A 39 6.72 14.91 13.58
C GLY A 39 5.90 15.81 12.66
N THR A 40 6.49 16.91 12.21
CA THR A 40 5.80 17.94 11.41
C THR A 40 6.34 18.06 9.98
N THR A 41 7.50 17.46 9.68
CA THR A 41 8.19 17.62 8.39
C THR A 41 8.13 16.36 7.50
N GLY A 42 7.99 15.19 8.11
CA GLY A 42 8.13 13.89 7.45
C GLY A 42 9.59 13.47 7.25
N CYS A 43 9.78 12.30 6.62
CA CYS A 43 11.11 11.82 6.29
C CYS A 43 11.78 12.77 5.28
N ILE A 44 13.09 12.97 5.42
CA ILE A 44 13.84 14.00 4.68
C ILE A 44 13.78 13.86 3.15
N TYR A 45 13.49 12.65 2.65
CA TYR A 45 13.39 12.32 1.22
C TYR A 45 11.94 12.19 0.73
N CYS A 46 10.95 12.34 1.61
CA CYS A 46 9.57 11.98 1.32
C CYS A 46 8.88 13.03 0.44
N ASN A 47 8.70 12.71 -0.84
CA ASN A 47 7.91 13.51 -1.78
C ASN A 47 6.92 12.60 -2.55
N ASN A 48 5.71 12.43 -2.01
CA ASN A 48 4.68 11.58 -2.64
C ASN A 48 4.23 12.08 -4.01
N ASP A 49 4.30 13.39 -4.26
CA ASP A 49 3.94 13.96 -5.56
C ASP A 49 4.92 13.55 -6.68
N SER A 50 6.14 13.13 -6.34
CA SER A 50 7.13 12.69 -7.33
C SER A 50 6.87 11.28 -7.88
N PHE A 51 6.05 10.46 -7.21
CA PHE A 51 5.83 9.05 -7.59
C PHE A 51 4.36 8.62 -7.66
N ARG A 52 3.42 9.49 -7.27
CA ARG A 52 1.98 9.29 -7.46
C ARG A 52 1.59 9.68 -8.90
N PRO A 53 0.85 8.82 -9.65
CA PRO A 53 0.32 9.22 -10.96
C PRO A 53 -0.57 10.46 -10.87
N VAL A 54 -0.53 11.34 -11.88
CA VAL A 54 -1.35 12.57 -11.93
C VAL A 54 -2.86 12.27 -11.85
N SER A 55 -3.28 11.07 -12.27
CA SER A 55 -4.66 10.59 -12.19
C SER A 55 -5.12 10.23 -10.78
N CYS A 56 -4.20 10.09 -9.82
CA CYS A 56 -4.49 9.73 -8.43
C CYS A 56 -4.54 11.01 -7.59
N LYS A 57 -5.74 11.45 -7.24
CA LYS A 57 -5.96 12.66 -6.45
C LYS A 57 -7.05 12.41 -5.42
N PRO A 58 -6.89 12.88 -4.16
CA PRO A 58 -7.86 12.67 -3.10
C PRO A 58 -9.18 13.42 -3.33
N THR A 59 -9.23 14.34 -4.29
CA THR A 59 -10.47 14.99 -4.74
C THR A 59 -11.39 14.08 -5.55
N LEU A 60 -10.90 12.89 -5.94
CA LEU A 60 -11.67 11.87 -6.66
C LEU A 60 -11.97 10.71 -5.71
N THR A 61 -13.12 10.06 -5.91
CA THR A 61 -13.43 8.81 -5.20
C THR A 61 -12.42 7.72 -5.53
N ILE A 62 -12.27 6.72 -4.65
CA ILE A 62 -11.39 5.58 -4.88
C ILE A 62 -11.80 4.86 -6.18
N THR A 63 -13.10 4.66 -6.37
CA THR A 63 -13.66 4.04 -7.58
C THR A 63 -13.25 4.78 -8.86
N GLU A 64 -13.32 6.11 -8.90
CA GLU A 64 -12.95 6.89 -10.08
C GLU A 64 -11.45 6.80 -10.38
N GLN A 65 -10.60 6.85 -9.35
CA GLN A 65 -9.16 6.70 -9.49
C GLN A 65 -8.82 5.32 -10.08
N ILE A 66 -9.46 4.26 -9.58
CA ILE A 66 -9.24 2.89 -10.06
C ILE A 66 -9.68 2.74 -11.51
N LYS A 67 -10.88 3.20 -11.87
CA LYS A 67 -11.40 3.10 -13.25
C LYS A 67 -10.45 3.76 -14.26
N LYS A 68 -9.99 4.98 -13.95
CA LYS A 68 -9.01 5.71 -14.80
C LYS A 68 -7.68 4.97 -14.90
N GLY A 69 -7.19 4.43 -13.78
CA GLY A 69 -5.94 3.66 -13.75
C GLY A 69 -6.03 2.36 -14.54
N ILE A 70 -7.13 1.61 -14.39
CA ILE A 70 -7.40 0.39 -15.15
C ILE A 70 -7.44 0.71 -16.65
N GLU A 71 -8.20 1.72 -17.08
CA GLU A 71 -8.28 2.10 -18.50
C GLU A 71 -6.89 2.38 -19.09
N HIS A 72 -6.08 3.17 -18.38
CA HIS A 72 -4.73 3.50 -18.80
C HIS A 72 -3.82 2.27 -18.92
N ILE A 73 -3.82 1.40 -17.90
CA ILE A 73 -2.95 0.23 -17.83
C ILE A 73 -3.39 -0.83 -18.85
N THR A 74 -4.70 -1.08 -18.99
CA THR A 74 -5.25 -2.03 -19.97
C THR A 74 -4.85 -1.63 -21.39
N LYS A 75 -4.99 -0.35 -21.75
CA LYS A 75 -4.61 0.16 -23.08
C LYS A 75 -3.14 -0.07 -23.40
N ARG A 76 -2.27 0.03 -22.39
CA ARG A 76 -0.80 -0.07 -22.55
C ARG A 76 -0.27 -1.50 -22.49
N TYR A 77 -0.79 -2.31 -21.58
CA TYR A 77 -0.21 -3.62 -21.24
C TYR A 77 -1.12 -4.81 -21.56
N LYS A 78 -2.37 -4.58 -21.99
CA LYS A 78 -3.34 -5.63 -22.35
C LYS A 78 -3.57 -6.64 -21.23
N VAL A 79 -3.82 -6.15 -20.02
CA VAL A 79 -4.07 -6.96 -18.80
C VAL A 79 -5.49 -6.74 -18.29
N ASN A 80 -6.02 -7.73 -17.56
CA ASN A 80 -7.43 -7.73 -17.13
C ASN A 80 -7.61 -7.81 -15.60
N LYS A 81 -6.55 -8.07 -14.84
CA LYS A 81 -6.60 -8.20 -13.38
C LYS A 81 -5.63 -7.25 -12.70
N PHE A 82 -6.06 -6.70 -11.57
CA PHE A 82 -5.37 -5.62 -10.89
C PHE A 82 -5.28 -5.82 -9.38
N LEU A 83 -4.21 -5.29 -8.80
CA LEU A 83 -4.18 -4.95 -7.39
C LEU A 83 -4.39 -3.45 -7.24
N VAL A 84 -5.28 -3.03 -6.34
CA VAL A 84 -5.37 -1.61 -6.00
C VAL A 84 -4.28 -1.29 -4.99
N TYR A 85 -3.44 -0.32 -5.31
CA TYR A 85 -2.27 0.03 -4.51
C TYR A 85 -2.51 1.35 -3.77
N PHE A 86 -2.82 1.21 -2.49
CA PHE A 86 -2.83 2.30 -1.53
C PHE A 86 -1.38 2.65 -1.20
N GLN A 87 -0.84 3.63 -1.92
CA GLN A 87 0.60 3.95 -1.90
C GLN A 87 0.93 5.22 -1.10
N PRO A 88 0.23 6.36 -1.30
CA PRO A 88 0.67 7.60 -0.68
C PRO A 88 0.55 7.54 0.84
N TYR A 89 1.56 8.05 1.53
CA TYR A 89 1.56 8.21 2.99
C TYR A 89 1.36 6.90 3.79
N THR A 90 0.48 6.90 4.78
CA THR A 90 0.31 5.81 5.74
C THR A 90 -1.11 5.25 5.63
N ASN A 91 -1.27 4.20 4.83
CA ASN A 91 -2.61 3.74 4.42
C ASN A 91 -3.35 2.91 5.46
N THR A 92 -2.81 2.79 6.68
CA THR A 92 -3.51 2.24 7.84
C THR A 92 -3.73 3.28 8.94
N TYR A 93 -3.47 4.56 8.67
CA TYR A 93 -3.57 5.66 9.62
C TYR A 93 -4.98 6.28 9.63
N ALA A 94 -5.97 5.44 9.94
CA ALA A 94 -7.37 5.83 10.17
C ALA A 94 -8.07 4.75 11.02
N PRO A 95 -9.26 5.03 11.58
CA PRO A 95 -10.08 4.02 12.24
C PRO A 95 -10.44 2.86 11.30
N VAL A 96 -10.52 1.63 11.83
CA VAL A 96 -10.77 0.41 11.04
C VAL A 96 -12.02 0.53 10.17
N LYS A 97 -13.11 1.10 10.70
CA LYS A 97 -14.36 1.31 9.96
C LYS A 97 -14.15 2.11 8.67
N GLU A 98 -13.29 3.13 8.69
CA GLU A 98 -13.02 3.95 7.52
C GLU A 98 -12.08 3.24 6.54
N LEU A 99 -11.05 2.57 7.06
CA LEU A 99 -10.15 1.74 6.24
C LEU A 99 -10.93 0.66 5.48
N GLU A 100 -11.76 -0.10 6.20
CA GLU A 100 -12.56 -1.17 5.64
C GLU A 100 -13.52 -0.66 4.57
N ARG A 101 -14.19 0.48 4.81
CA ARG A 101 -15.07 1.11 3.82
C ARG A 101 -14.34 1.39 2.51
N LEU A 102 -13.14 1.99 2.58
CA LEU A 102 -12.33 2.34 1.41
C LEU A 102 -11.75 1.11 0.70
N TYR A 103 -11.34 0.10 1.48
CA TYR A 103 -10.82 -1.16 0.94
C TYR A 103 -11.91 -1.97 0.24
N LEU A 104 -13.11 -2.05 0.82
CA LEU A 104 -14.26 -2.70 0.20
C LEU A 104 -14.74 -1.94 -1.04
N GLU A 105 -14.68 -0.61 -1.05
CA GLU A 105 -14.94 0.18 -2.25
C GLU A 105 -13.99 -0.24 -3.39
N ALA A 106 -12.69 -0.33 -3.11
CA ALA A 106 -11.69 -0.78 -4.08
C ALA A 106 -11.92 -2.23 -4.56
N LEU A 107 -12.24 -3.14 -3.64
CA LEU A 107 -12.49 -4.56 -3.90
C LEU A 107 -13.83 -4.84 -4.58
N SER A 108 -14.75 -3.88 -4.62
CA SER A 108 -16.05 -4.01 -5.31
C SER A 108 -15.93 -4.04 -6.84
N ILE A 109 -14.77 -3.68 -7.39
CA ILE A 109 -14.52 -3.63 -8.83
C ILE A 109 -14.16 -5.05 -9.32
N PRO A 110 -14.89 -5.66 -10.27
CA PRO A 110 -14.73 -7.07 -10.62
C PRO A 110 -13.33 -7.51 -11.09
N SER A 111 -12.56 -6.60 -11.70
CA SER A 111 -11.20 -6.87 -12.16
C SER A 111 -10.12 -6.67 -11.08
N VAL A 112 -10.50 -6.21 -9.89
CA VAL A 112 -9.60 -6.05 -8.74
C VAL A 112 -9.60 -7.35 -7.95
N ILE A 113 -8.45 -8.02 -7.92
CA ILE A 113 -8.29 -9.30 -7.24
C ILE A 113 -7.79 -9.16 -5.80
N GLY A 114 -7.43 -7.94 -5.39
CA GLY A 114 -6.77 -7.72 -4.12
C GLY A 114 -6.21 -6.32 -3.97
N LEU A 115 -5.55 -6.12 -2.83
CA LEU A 115 -4.98 -4.84 -2.41
C LEU A 115 -3.48 -4.98 -2.18
N ALA A 116 -2.75 -3.92 -2.51
CA ALA A 116 -1.43 -3.65 -1.97
C ALA A 116 -1.55 -2.42 -1.07
N ILE A 117 -1.05 -2.50 0.17
CA ILE A 117 -1.24 -1.47 1.20
C ILE A 117 0.13 -1.03 1.70
N GLY A 118 0.61 0.10 1.21
CA GLY A 118 1.83 0.76 1.68
C GLY A 118 1.56 1.49 2.98
N THR A 119 2.23 1.09 4.06
CA THR A 119 2.03 1.71 5.37
C THR A 119 3.28 1.74 6.23
N ARG A 120 3.18 2.40 7.40
CA ARG A 120 4.22 2.38 8.41
C ARG A 120 4.01 1.18 9.36
N PRO A 121 5.10 0.61 9.90
CA PRO A 121 4.98 -0.52 10.81
C PRO A 121 4.33 -0.15 12.15
N ASP A 122 4.52 1.08 12.62
CA ASP A 122 4.01 1.60 13.90
C ASP A 122 2.54 2.08 13.84
N THR A 123 1.84 1.85 12.74
CA THR A 123 0.42 2.23 12.56
C THR A 123 -0.48 1.04 12.23
N VAL A 124 -0.07 -0.17 12.60
CA VAL A 124 -0.84 -1.40 12.42
C VAL A 124 -1.01 -2.11 13.77
N ASP A 125 -2.22 -2.03 14.29
CA ASP A 125 -2.64 -2.68 15.53
C ASP A 125 -3.48 -3.93 15.26
N GLU A 126 -3.82 -4.65 16.32
CA GLU A 126 -4.57 -5.91 16.27
C GLU A 126 -5.91 -5.79 15.56
N GLU A 127 -6.61 -4.67 15.72
CA GLU A 127 -7.91 -4.46 15.06
C GLU A 127 -7.73 -4.34 13.54
N LYS A 128 -6.70 -3.60 13.10
CA LYS A 128 -6.36 -3.49 11.68
C LYS A 128 -5.91 -4.83 11.11
N ILE A 129 -5.10 -5.60 11.83
CA ILE A 129 -4.69 -6.96 11.40
C ILE A 129 -5.91 -7.87 11.23
N LYS A 130 -6.82 -7.91 12.21
CA LYS A 130 -8.04 -8.72 12.12
C LYS A 130 -8.90 -8.37 10.91
N MET A 131 -9.08 -7.08 10.62
CA MET A 131 -9.80 -6.64 9.42
C MET A 131 -9.09 -7.08 8.14
N LEU A 132 -7.76 -6.92 8.05
CA LEU A 132 -6.98 -7.34 6.88
C LEU A 132 -7.01 -8.86 6.70
N GLN A 133 -6.98 -9.63 7.78
CA GLN A 133 -7.12 -11.08 7.76
C GLN A 133 -8.48 -11.53 7.21
N SER A 134 -9.57 -10.89 7.67
CA SER A 134 -10.93 -11.14 7.14
C SER A 134 -11.01 -10.88 5.63
N LEU A 135 -10.38 -9.80 5.13
CA LEU A 135 -10.31 -9.53 3.69
C LEU A 135 -9.44 -10.58 2.96
N ALA A 136 -8.35 -11.04 3.58
CA ALA A 136 -7.44 -12.02 3.00
C ALA A 136 -8.06 -13.41 2.80
N GLU A 137 -9.19 -13.72 3.46
CA GLU A 137 -9.94 -14.97 3.21
C GLU A 137 -10.49 -15.05 1.78
N LYS A 138 -10.73 -13.90 1.14
CA LYS A 138 -11.38 -13.82 -0.19
C LYS A 138 -10.51 -13.14 -1.24
N TYR A 139 -9.60 -12.27 -0.84
CA TYR A 139 -8.82 -11.41 -1.73
C TYR A 139 -7.33 -11.53 -1.48
N PHE A 140 -6.51 -11.20 -2.48
CA PHE A 140 -5.07 -11.14 -2.29
C PHE A 140 -4.68 -9.85 -1.56
N ILE A 141 -4.28 -9.95 -0.29
CA ILE A 141 -3.87 -8.79 0.51
C ILE A 141 -2.35 -8.80 0.68
N LEU A 142 -1.70 -7.74 0.21
CA LEU A 142 -0.27 -7.49 0.37
C LEU A 142 -0.06 -6.24 1.22
N ILE A 143 0.59 -6.39 2.38
CA ILE A 143 1.00 -5.27 3.21
C ILE A 143 2.47 -4.95 2.93
N GLU A 144 2.77 -3.68 2.67
CA GLU A 144 4.13 -3.19 2.40
C GLU A 144 4.55 -2.22 3.50
N TYR A 145 5.40 -2.68 4.42
CA TYR A 145 5.93 -1.85 5.50
C TYR A 145 7.17 -1.06 5.07
N GLY A 146 7.11 0.26 5.24
CA GLY A 146 8.25 1.13 4.98
C GLY A 146 9.36 1.01 6.04
N MET A 147 10.21 0.00 5.97
CA MET A 147 11.36 -0.16 6.89
C MET A 147 12.46 0.88 6.66
N GLN A 148 12.86 1.06 5.39
CA GLN A 148 13.96 1.92 4.90
C GLN A 148 15.37 1.49 5.32
N SER A 149 15.61 1.15 6.58
CA SER A 149 16.89 0.66 7.08
C SER A 149 16.70 -0.26 8.28
N ILE A 150 17.62 -1.21 8.46
CA ILE A 150 17.72 -2.02 9.68
C ILE A 150 18.51 -1.31 10.79
N TYR A 151 19.16 -0.19 10.47
CA TYR A 151 20.00 0.56 11.39
C TYR A 151 19.27 1.80 11.90
N ASP A 152 19.04 1.87 13.21
CA ASP A 152 18.33 2.98 13.85
C ASP A 152 19.00 4.33 13.59
N LYS A 153 20.34 4.40 13.61
CA LYS A 153 21.09 5.63 13.25
C LYS A 153 20.71 6.20 11.87
N SER A 154 20.41 5.32 10.91
CA SER A 154 19.98 5.75 9.57
C SER A 154 18.52 6.20 9.58
N LEU A 155 17.67 5.53 10.38
CA LEU A 155 16.27 5.90 10.54
C LEU A 155 16.12 7.27 11.24
N GLU A 156 16.95 7.55 12.23
CA GLU A 156 17.08 8.86 12.87
C GLU A 156 17.55 9.92 11.86
N PHE A 157 18.64 9.64 11.14
CA PHE A 157 19.17 10.57 10.12
C PHE A 157 18.13 10.95 9.07
N ILE A 158 17.33 10.00 8.58
CA ILE A 158 16.30 10.27 7.57
C ILE A 158 15.00 10.82 8.15
N ASN A 159 14.94 11.09 9.45
CA ASN A 159 13.74 11.48 10.18
C ASN A 159 12.58 10.50 9.94
N ARG A 160 12.79 9.20 10.16
CA ARG A 160 11.78 8.16 9.87
C ARG A 160 10.58 8.23 10.82
N GLY A 161 10.85 8.56 12.09
CA GLY A 161 9.85 8.59 13.16
C GLY A 161 9.43 7.21 13.68
N HIS A 162 10.17 6.14 13.37
CA HIS A 162 10.09 4.82 14.02
C HIS A 162 11.45 4.13 13.91
N ASN A 163 11.69 3.09 14.70
CA ASN A 163 12.93 2.30 14.72
C ASN A 163 12.78 0.94 14.01
N TYR A 164 13.84 0.14 13.97
CA TYR A 164 13.82 -1.20 13.39
C TYR A 164 12.97 -2.18 14.21
N GLN A 165 12.92 -2.02 15.52
CA GLN A 165 12.10 -2.86 16.41
C GLN A 165 10.61 -2.78 16.06
N ALA A 166 10.08 -1.57 15.79
CA ALA A 166 8.70 -1.39 15.35
C ALA A 166 8.39 -2.19 14.07
N PHE A 167 9.35 -2.29 13.14
CA PHE A 167 9.20 -3.10 11.93
C PHE A 167 9.13 -4.60 12.26
N LEU A 168 9.99 -5.10 13.15
CA LEU A 168 9.96 -6.51 13.57
C LEU A 168 8.63 -6.88 14.22
N GLU A 169 8.12 -6.00 15.10
CA GLU A 169 6.82 -6.19 15.76
C GLU A 169 5.66 -6.22 14.77
N ALA A 170 5.66 -5.32 13.78
CA ALA A 170 4.63 -5.29 12.74
C ALA A 170 4.65 -6.56 11.88
N ILE A 171 5.85 -7.07 11.54
CA ILE A 171 5.99 -8.33 10.82
C ILE A 171 5.46 -9.50 11.65
N GLU A 172 5.80 -9.57 12.93
CA GLU A 172 5.33 -10.66 13.80
C GLU A 172 3.81 -10.65 13.96
N LYS A 173 3.20 -9.47 14.12
CA LYS A 173 1.72 -9.32 14.15
C LYS A 173 1.03 -9.71 12.85
N THR A 174 1.74 -9.64 11.71
CA THR A 174 1.17 -9.89 10.38
C THR A 174 1.28 -11.35 9.94
N ARG A 175 2.16 -12.13 10.57
CA ARG A 175 2.40 -13.55 10.23
C ARG A 175 1.21 -14.42 10.60
#